data_AF-A0AA39H0K0-F1
#
_entry.id   AF-A0AA39H0K0-F1
#
_cell.length_a   1.000
_cell.length_b   1.000
_cell.length_c   1.000
_cell.angle_alpha   90.00
_cell.angle_beta   90.00
_cell.angle_gamma   90.00
#
_symmetry.space_group_name_H-M   'P 1'
#
loop_
_entity.id
_entity.type
_entity.pdbx_description
1 polymer ?
#
loop_
_entity_poly.entity_id
_entity_poly.type
_entity_poly.pdbx_seq_one_letter_code
_entity_poly.pdbx_strand_id
1 'polypeptide(L)'
;MNDEYRRGSVHFTHSSLFLAVASYFAVMAKNSLYLASDTDVLHVANIMTRFGWGDGTNDCEKDIQCNLLEEDAGHCIDPSRLPYKERLRWHFKQFCYKTSSHGIPMLGQAPNALYRAVWIFLLLMCAGTFIYQACSVVEKYKRMDKITDIQLKFDTAPFPAITICNLNPYKDSLLQDVHAIRKILNVFNDVMEKAGQNNLKPKEEAVDDDDEAAVRRRRKRATAMFEPAYSDCVCKNSGSGIQCTANTTSKPEAEKMCLCAFDRDSGDAWPCYPRETWNEEMCDFCDDHNYCTKQATGNTGVKSSERKPCLCQKFDPFCVAFDSTISILKLWEYYGHVQADEAKVLEALGFKDMNDEVAIVTKAKENIIFAMSKLSREQRIALSIQKHQLLQKCSFNGMACDIDRDFLIIDDPTFGNCFMFNHNRSEIKSSLRAGPMYGLRILVYVNATEYLPTTEAVGIRITIHDKDEYPFPDTFGYSAPTGYISSFGMRMSKMSRLPAPYGDCVPNGLTTNYIYEGFRYSTEGCYRTCFQDLVVKDCGCGDPRFPVLKDAHHCEVFNPESRGCKLKPQRPAQSGPSVSVSKTLLVEKV
;
A
#
# COMPACT_ATOMS: atom_id res chain seq x y z
N MET A 1 27.45 -24.37 3.79
CA MET A 1 28.41 -25.47 3.56
C MET A 1 29.41 -24.92 2.56
N ASN A 2 30.68 -24.87 2.97
CA ASN A 2 31.87 -24.31 2.30
C ASN A 2 31.86 -22.82 1.93
N ASP A 3 32.61 -22.02 2.71
CA ASP A 3 33.39 -20.91 2.17
C ASP A 3 34.71 -20.74 2.94
N GLU A 4 35.78 -20.54 2.18
CA GLU A 4 37.19 -20.67 2.56
C GLU A 4 37.69 -19.57 3.51
N TYR A 5 38.37 -19.96 4.57
CA TYR A 5 39.06 -19.05 5.50
C TYR A 5 40.49 -18.76 4.99
N ARG A 6 40.68 -17.61 4.34
CA ARG A 6 42.00 -17.13 3.88
C ARG A 6 42.83 -16.68 5.08
N ARG A 7 43.86 -17.45 5.41
CA ARG A 7 44.79 -17.20 6.52
C ARG A 7 45.80 -16.12 6.10
N GLY A 8 45.55 -14.86 6.47
CA GLY A 8 46.50 -13.75 6.35
C GLY A 8 47.39 -13.67 7.59
N SER A 9 48.63 -14.14 7.50
CA SER A 9 49.64 -13.98 8.54
C SER A 9 50.15 -12.55 8.56
N VAL A 10 49.79 -11.77 9.59
CA VAL A 10 50.41 -10.47 9.89
C VAL A 10 51.35 -10.65 11.07
N HIS A 11 52.65 -10.72 10.80
CA HIS A 11 53.68 -10.65 11.83
C HIS A 11 53.74 -9.22 12.39
N PHE A 12 53.21 -9.01 13.59
CA PHE A 12 53.46 -7.79 14.38
C PHE A 12 54.71 -7.99 15.24
N THR A 13 55.76 -7.22 14.96
CA THR A 13 56.95 -7.14 15.81
C THR A 13 56.64 -6.27 17.04
N HIS A 14 57.06 -6.74 18.23
CA HIS A 14 56.77 -6.16 19.55
C HIS A 14 57.16 -4.68 19.73
N SER A 15 58.02 -4.12 18.87
CA SER A 15 58.52 -2.73 18.99
C SER A 15 57.53 -1.67 18.48
N SER A 16 56.56 -2.03 17.63
CA SER A 16 55.62 -1.08 17.02
C SER A 16 54.48 -0.66 17.96
N LEU A 17 54.16 -1.52 18.94
CA LEU A 17 53.10 -1.26 19.93
C LEU A 17 53.55 -0.21 20.98
N PHE A 18 54.82 -0.23 21.37
CA PHE A 18 55.37 0.69 22.38
C PHE A 18 55.37 2.15 21.92
N LEU A 19 55.72 2.40 20.66
CA LEU A 19 55.74 3.75 20.10
C LEU A 19 54.34 4.30 19.83
N ALA A 20 53.38 3.45 19.45
CA ALA A 20 51.99 3.84 19.23
C ALA A 20 51.24 4.17 20.54
N VAL A 21 51.51 3.41 21.62
CA VAL A 21 50.92 3.68 22.94
C VAL A 21 51.50 4.97 23.54
N ALA A 22 52.81 5.20 23.43
CA ALA A 22 53.44 6.44 23.94
C ALA A 22 52.94 7.70 23.21
N SER A 23 52.70 7.62 21.89
CA SER A 23 52.17 8.74 21.11
C SER A 23 50.68 9.00 21.37
N TYR A 24 49.88 7.97 21.67
CA TYR A 24 48.46 8.13 22.04
C TYR A 24 48.28 8.74 23.44
N PHE A 25 49.14 8.38 24.41
CA PHE A 25 49.15 8.99 25.75
C PHE A 25 49.61 10.46 25.71
N ALA A 26 50.55 10.83 24.83
CA ALA A 26 50.99 12.22 24.65
C ALA A 26 49.90 13.12 24.04
N VAL A 27 48.98 12.55 23.24
CA VAL A 27 47.86 13.29 22.63
C VAL A 27 46.69 13.45 23.62
N MET A 28 46.38 12.44 24.44
CA MET A 28 45.34 12.53 25.48
C MET A 28 45.71 13.48 26.63
N ALA A 29 47.00 13.63 26.95
CA ALA A 29 47.47 14.56 27.98
C ALA A 29 47.22 16.04 27.64
N LYS A 30 46.94 16.39 26.37
CA LYS A 30 46.68 17.77 25.94
C LYS A 30 45.25 18.26 26.12
N ASN A 31 44.26 17.39 26.36
CA ASN A 31 42.83 17.76 26.25
C ASN A 31 41.92 17.42 27.43
N SER A 32 42.47 17.10 28.61
CA SER A 32 41.64 16.88 29.81
C SER A 32 42.28 17.53 31.04
N LEU A 33 42.26 18.85 31.08
CA LEU A 33 42.55 19.63 32.28
C LEU A 33 41.25 19.94 33.03
N TYR A 34 40.48 18.92 33.39
CA TYR A 34 39.29 19.09 34.23
C TYR A 34 39.22 17.93 35.21
N LEU A 35 39.79 18.15 36.40
CA LEU A 35 39.46 17.52 37.70
C LEU A 35 40.54 17.80 38.77
N ALA A 36 41.65 18.47 38.44
CA ALA A 36 42.72 18.79 39.39
C ALA A 36 42.69 20.23 39.95
N SER A 37 41.76 21.10 39.51
CA SER A 37 41.76 22.52 39.92
C SER A 37 41.15 22.81 41.29
N ASP A 38 40.37 21.88 41.85
CA ASP A 38 39.53 22.19 43.02
C ASP A 38 40.02 21.53 44.32
N THR A 39 41.06 20.71 44.24
CA THR A 39 41.70 20.14 45.43
C THR A 39 42.89 20.99 45.83
N ASP A 40 42.68 21.93 46.74
CA ASP A 40 43.75 22.60 47.46
C ASP A 40 44.47 21.57 48.35
N VAL A 41 45.53 21.00 47.79
CA VAL A 41 46.37 19.98 48.44
C VAL A 41 46.93 20.50 49.76
N LEU A 42 47.13 21.81 49.89
CA LEU A 42 47.56 22.43 51.13
C LEU A 42 46.43 22.43 52.17
N HIS A 43 45.18 22.65 51.76
CA HIS A 43 44.00 22.60 52.63
C HIS A 43 43.71 21.18 53.13
N VAL A 44 43.80 20.17 52.26
CA VAL A 44 43.65 18.76 52.65
C VAL A 44 44.77 18.33 53.60
N ALA A 45 46.01 18.78 53.35
CA ALA A 45 47.12 18.57 54.27
C ALA A 45 46.91 19.28 55.61
N ASN A 46 46.30 20.48 55.62
CA ASN A 46 46.00 21.24 56.84
C ASN A 46 44.86 20.62 57.67
N ILE A 47 43.87 20.00 57.01
CA ILE A 47 42.81 19.22 57.68
C ILE A 47 43.41 17.98 58.34
N MET A 48 44.29 17.28 57.64
CA MET A 48 45.00 16.10 58.16
C MET A 48 45.93 16.43 59.34
N THR A 49 46.46 17.66 59.44
CA THR A 49 47.34 18.09 60.54
C THR A 49 46.61 18.69 61.73
N ARG A 50 45.30 18.99 61.63
CA ARG A 50 44.48 19.61 62.69
C ARG A 50 43.79 18.61 63.65
N PHE A 51 43.99 17.31 63.50
CA PHE A 51 43.57 16.36 64.54
C PHE A 51 44.45 16.55 65.79
N GLY A 52 43.87 17.23 66.77
CA GLY A 52 44.51 17.63 68.02
C GLY A 52 44.83 16.46 68.95
N TRP A 53 45.87 16.68 69.74
CA TRP A 53 46.46 15.78 70.71
C TRP A 53 45.48 15.39 71.82
N GLY A 54 45.42 14.09 72.14
CA GLY A 54 44.94 13.59 73.42
C GLY A 54 46.13 13.04 74.20
N ASP A 55 46.19 13.41 75.48
CA ASP A 55 47.31 13.16 76.41
C ASP A 55 47.86 11.74 76.41
N GLY A 56 49.18 11.65 76.61
CA GLY A 56 49.93 10.41 76.68
C GLY A 56 49.58 9.58 77.91
N THR A 57 48.89 8.47 77.66
CA THR A 57 49.02 7.24 78.45
C THR A 57 49.54 6.16 77.52
N ASN A 58 50.49 5.35 78.01
CA ASN A 58 50.99 4.16 77.32
C ASN A 58 49.90 3.07 77.30
N ASP A 59 48.83 3.30 76.54
CA ASP A 59 47.80 2.30 76.26
C ASP A 59 47.86 1.93 74.79
N CYS A 60 48.37 0.73 74.50
CA CYS A 60 48.30 0.09 73.18
C CYS A 60 46.92 -0.53 72.90
N GLU A 61 45.86 -0.04 73.54
CA GLU A 61 44.52 -0.61 73.49
C GLU A 61 43.49 0.50 73.23
N LYS A 62 43.50 1.03 72.01
CA LYS A 62 42.33 1.71 71.44
C LYS A 62 41.94 1.01 70.16
N ASP A 63 40.73 0.48 70.15
CA ASP A 63 40.06 -0.15 69.02
C ASP A 63 39.89 0.84 67.86
N ILE A 64 40.94 1.01 67.07
CA ILE A 64 40.84 1.44 65.69
C ILE A 64 41.23 0.22 64.87
N GLN A 65 40.22 -0.44 64.30
CA GLN A 65 40.36 -1.64 63.50
C GLN A 65 41.55 -1.57 62.54
N CYS A 66 42.63 -2.24 62.90
CA CYS A 66 43.73 -2.59 62.04
C CYS A 66 44.31 -3.90 62.60
N ASN A 67 43.69 -5.03 62.24
CA ASN A 67 44.41 -6.29 62.21
C ASN A 67 45.64 -6.07 61.30
N LEU A 68 46.79 -5.89 61.94
CA LEU A 68 48.11 -5.85 61.32
C LEU A 68 48.81 -7.13 61.74
N LEU A 69 49.24 -7.90 60.75
CA LEU A 69 50.12 -9.04 60.93
C LEU A 69 51.34 -8.59 61.76
N GLU A 70 51.53 -9.23 62.92
CA GLU A 70 52.78 -9.21 63.67
C GLU A 70 53.85 -9.91 62.85
N GLU A 71 54.78 -9.16 62.26
CA GLU A 71 56.08 -9.67 61.84
C GLU A 71 57.06 -8.49 61.75
N ASP A 72 57.55 -8.09 62.92
CA ASP A 72 58.98 -7.93 63.23
C ASP A 72 59.10 -7.36 64.66
N ALA A 73 59.92 -8.03 65.47
CA ALA A 73 60.05 -7.82 66.91
C ALA A 73 60.29 -6.35 67.31
N GLY A 74 59.36 -5.81 68.11
CA GLY A 74 59.65 -4.83 69.16
C GLY A 74 59.99 -3.40 68.72
N HIS A 75 59.00 -2.63 68.28
CA HIS A 75 58.75 -1.23 68.72
C HIS A 75 57.52 -0.66 67.97
N CYS A 76 56.46 -0.34 68.70
CA CYS A 76 55.36 0.47 68.20
C CYS A 76 55.89 1.91 67.99
N ILE A 77 56.31 2.24 66.77
CA ILE A 77 56.80 3.59 66.47
C ILE A 77 55.59 4.53 66.39
N ASP A 78 55.47 5.46 67.34
CA ASP A 78 54.49 6.55 67.31
C ASP A 78 54.85 7.56 66.19
N PRO A 79 54.11 7.62 65.07
CA PRO A 79 54.44 8.47 63.92
C PRO A 79 54.46 9.96 64.27
N SER A 80 53.77 10.35 65.36
CA SER A 80 53.66 11.71 65.89
C SER A 80 55.00 12.31 66.32
N ARG A 81 55.96 11.45 66.66
CA ARG A 81 57.28 11.83 67.18
C ARG A 81 58.36 11.94 66.10
N LEU A 82 58.06 11.49 64.88
CA LEU A 82 58.98 11.57 63.75
C LEU A 82 58.97 12.97 63.10
N PRO A 83 60.11 13.49 62.63
CA PRO A 83 60.16 14.70 61.82
C PRO A 83 59.33 14.53 60.54
N TYR A 84 58.74 15.62 60.04
CA TYR A 84 57.73 15.60 58.97
C TYR A 84 58.05 14.69 57.77
N LYS A 85 59.31 14.72 57.30
CA LYS A 85 59.76 13.90 56.16
C LYS A 85 59.77 12.39 56.46
N GLU A 86 60.10 12.00 57.68
CA GLU A 86 60.17 10.59 58.09
C GLU A 86 58.78 10.03 58.37
N ARG A 87 57.91 10.85 58.98
CA ARG A 87 56.50 10.56 59.17
C ARG A 87 55.80 10.32 57.83
N LEU A 88 56.05 11.17 56.84
CA LEU A 88 55.47 11.03 55.51
C LEU A 88 55.95 9.75 54.81
N ARG A 89 57.23 9.39 54.92
CA ARG A 89 57.77 8.11 54.42
C ARG A 89 57.12 6.91 55.11
N TRP A 90 56.91 6.99 56.42
CA TRP A 90 56.24 5.94 57.18
C TRP A 90 54.80 5.72 56.70
N HIS A 91 54.00 6.78 56.56
CA HIS A 91 52.63 6.67 56.05
C HIS A 91 52.57 6.17 54.61
N PHE A 92 53.48 6.62 53.74
CA PHE A 92 53.54 6.13 52.36
C PHE A 92 53.86 4.63 52.30
N LYS A 93 54.80 4.16 53.13
CA LYS A 93 55.16 2.74 53.23
C LYS A 93 53.98 1.90 53.75
N GLN A 94 53.28 2.39 54.77
CA GLN A 94 52.08 1.74 55.30
C GLN A 94 50.93 1.69 54.28
N PHE A 95 50.72 2.76 53.52
CA PHE A 95 49.74 2.78 52.42
C PHE A 95 50.07 1.73 51.35
N CYS A 96 51.34 1.64 50.94
CA CYS A 96 51.77 0.65 49.96
C CYS A 96 51.55 -0.79 50.44
N TYR A 97 51.67 -1.08 51.73
CA TYR A 97 51.43 -2.43 52.26
C TYR A 97 49.95 -2.76 52.49
N LYS A 98 49.13 -1.76 52.79
CA LYS A 98 47.70 -1.95 53.12
C LYS A 98 46.74 -1.76 51.96
N THR A 99 47.21 -1.22 50.84
CA THR A 99 46.37 -1.02 49.66
C THR A 99 45.95 -2.35 49.04
N SER A 100 44.73 -2.40 48.51
CA SER A 100 44.20 -3.53 47.76
C SER A 100 44.78 -3.65 46.33
N SER A 101 45.59 -2.67 45.91
CA SER A 101 46.22 -2.67 44.58
C SER A 101 47.36 -3.68 44.51
N HIS A 102 47.23 -4.73 43.70
CA HIS A 102 48.20 -5.83 43.67
C HIS A 102 49.66 -5.45 43.33
N GLY A 103 49.89 -4.39 42.55
CA GLY A 103 51.25 -3.98 42.16
C GLY A 103 51.94 -2.96 43.08
N ILE A 104 51.20 -2.27 43.95
CA ILE A 104 51.74 -1.19 44.81
C ILE A 104 52.54 -1.75 46.02
N PRO A 105 52.11 -2.83 46.71
CA PRO A 105 52.91 -3.47 47.76
C PRO A 105 54.27 -3.95 47.26
N MET A 106 54.32 -4.51 46.04
CA MET A 106 55.56 -5.01 45.43
C MET A 106 56.56 -3.89 45.14
N LEU A 107 56.08 -2.68 44.82
CA LEU A 107 56.92 -1.49 44.69
C LEU A 107 57.52 -1.06 46.04
N GLY A 108 56.77 -1.22 47.14
CA GLY A 108 57.21 -0.94 48.51
C GLY A 108 58.21 -1.97 49.06
N GLN A 109 58.11 -3.24 48.65
CA GLN A 109 59.01 -4.34 49.05
C GLN A 109 60.27 -4.45 48.19
N ALA A 110 60.35 -3.76 47.05
CA ALA A 110 61.44 -3.91 46.10
C ALA A 110 62.81 -3.52 46.69
N PRO A 111 63.81 -4.43 46.68
CA PRO A 111 65.08 -4.26 47.38
C PRO A 111 66.02 -3.25 46.69
N ASN A 112 66.01 -3.22 45.35
CA ASN A 112 66.91 -2.39 44.54
C ASN A 112 66.14 -1.48 43.57
N ALA A 113 66.79 -0.39 43.13
CA ALA A 113 66.21 0.56 42.18
C ALA A 113 65.77 -0.09 40.85
N LEU A 114 66.50 -1.10 40.38
CA LEU A 114 66.15 -1.86 39.18
C LEU A 114 64.81 -2.61 39.34
N TYR A 115 64.61 -3.30 40.47
CA TYR A 115 63.35 -3.99 40.75
C TYR A 115 62.19 -3.01 40.88
N ARG A 116 62.42 -1.82 41.46
CA ARG A 116 61.40 -0.75 41.49
C ARG A 116 61.03 -0.28 40.09
N ALA A 117 62.01 -0.09 39.21
CA ALA A 117 61.77 0.31 37.82
C ALA A 117 60.96 -0.75 37.05
N VAL A 118 61.27 -2.04 37.25
CA VAL A 118 60.51 -3.16 36.65
C VAL A 118 59.06 -3.16 37.14
N TRP A 119 58.82 -3.04 38.45
CA TRP A 119 57.47 -3.00 39.01
C TRP A 119 56.67 -1.76 38.57
N ILE A 120 57.30 -0.60 38.47
CA ILE A 120 56.67 0.62 37.91
C ILE A 120 56.28 0.38 36.45
N PHE A 121 57.18 -0.18 35.64
CA PHE A 121 56.90 -0.48 34.24
C PHE A 121 55.73 -1.46 34.09
N LEU A 122 55.72 -2.55 34.86
CA LEU A 122 54.63 -3.52 34.86
C LEU A 122 53.30 -2.89 35.29
N LEU A 123 53.30 -2.07 36.34
CA LEU A 123 52.10 -1.38 36.82
C LEU A 123 51.56 -0.38 35.80
N LEU A 124 52.43 0.38 35.12
CA LEU A 124 52.04 1.29 34.04
C LEU A 124 51.51 0.53 32.82
N MET A 125 52.13 -0.60 32.45
CA MET A 125 51.65 -1.45 31.35
C MET A 125 50.26 -2.03 31.66
N CYS A 126 50.05 -2.57 32.86
CA CYS A 126 48.75 -3.08 33.29
C CYS A 126 47.68 -1.98 33.40
N ALA A 127 48.04 -0.80 33.90
CA ALA A 127 47.13 0.35 33.93
C ALA A 127 46.78 0.81 32.50
N GLY A 128 47.76 0.84 31.58
CA GLY A 128 47.56 1.18 30.19
C GLY A 128 46.65 0.19 29.44
N THR A 129 46.85 -1.12 29.63
CA THR A 129 45.98 -2.13 29.01
C THR A 129 44.57 -2.12 29.61
N PHE A 130 44.44 -1.88 30.92
CA PHE A 130 43.14 -1.71 31.57
C PHE A 130 42.38 -0.50 31.00
N ILE A 131 43.02 0.67 30.87
CA ILE A 131 42.41 1.86 30.27
C ILE A 131 42.02 1.58 28.82
N TYR A 132 42.90 0.94 28.04
CA TYR A 132 42.58 0.56 26.67
C TYR A 132 41.36 -0.37 26.59
N GLN A 133 41.30 -1.41 27.43
CA GLN A 133 40.17 -2.33 27.46
C GLN A 133 38.89 -1.64 27.93
N ALA A 134 38.95 -0.76 28.94
CA ALA A 134 37.82 0.01 29.41
C ALA A 134 37.27 0.94 28.30
N CYS A 135 38.14 1.68 27.61
CA CYS A 135 37.77 2.49 26.45
C CYS A 135 37.15 1.63 25.35
N SER A 136 37.75 0.48 25.03
CA SER A 136 37.22 -0.45 24.01
C SER A 136 35.83 -0.98 24.36
N VAL A 137 35.57 -1.32 25.63
CA VAL A 137 34.24 -1.75 26.10
C VAL A 137 33.22 -0.62 26.00
N VAL A 138 33.60 0.60 26.39
CA VAL A 138 32.72 1.78 26.26
C VAL A 138 32.43 2.10 24.80
N GLU A 139 33.43 2.05 23.92
CA GLU A 139 33.23 2.20 22.47
C GLU A 139 32.30 1.14 21.91
N LYS A 140 32.49 -0.14 22.30
CA LYS A 140 31.60 -1.23 21.90
C LYS A 140 30.17 -1.01 22.39
N TYR A 141 29.99 -0.56 23.62
CA TYR A 141 28.67 -0.21 24.16
C TYR A 141 28.02 0.93 23.36
N LYS A 142 28.77 1.97 23.03
CA LYS A 142 28.29 3.12 22.24
C LYS A 142 27.94 2.77 20.80
N ARG A 143 28.45 1.67 20.24
CA ARG A 143 28.05 1.17 18.90
C ARG A 143 26.63 0.62 18.86
N MET A 144 26.03 0.30 20.03
CA MET A 144 24.67 -0.23 20.14
C MET A 144 24.44 -1.49 19.26
N ASP A 145 25.47 -2.32 19.13
CA ASP A 145 25.42 -3.57 18.34
C ASP A 145 24.35 -4.52 18.91
N LYS A 146 23.60 -5.19 18.03
CA LYS A 146 22.54 -6.14 18.40
C LYS A 146 22.76 -7.50 17.74
N ILE A 147 22.22 -8.55 18.38
CA ILE A 147 22.23 -9.92 17.88
C ILE A 147 20.79 -10.35 17.60
N THR A 148 20.56 -11.07 16.50
CA THR A 148 19.27 -11.66 16.17
C THR A 148 19.15 -13.07 16.77
N ASP A 149 18.11 -13.30 17.55
CA ASP A 149 17.76 -14.64 18.05
C ASP A 149 16.64 -15.25 17.19
N ILE A 150 16.85 -16.48 16.72
CA ILE A 150 15.89 -17.21 15.88
C ILE A 150 15.38 -18.40 16.69
N GLN A 151 14.14 -18.28 17.16
CA GLN A 151 13.47 -19.35 17.90
C GLN A 151 12.43 -20.01 17.01
N LEU A 152 12.50 -21.34 16.92
CA LEU A 152 11.48 -22.13 16.25
C LEU A 152 10.49 -22.67 17.28
N LYS A 153 9.22 -22.26 17.14
CA LYS A 153 8.14 -22.64 18.06
C LYS A 153 7.21 -23.64 17.37
N PHE A 154 7.04 -24.83 17.96
CA PHE A 154 6.18 -25.90 17.43
C PHE A 154 4.76 -25.88 18.01
N ASP A 155 4.21 -24.70 18.26
CA ASP A 155 2.83 -24.56 18.77
C ASP A 155 1.83 -24.41 17.63
N THR A 156 0.55 -24.69 17.91
CA THR A 156 -0.54 -24.35 16.99
C THR A 156 -0.61 -22.83 16.81
N ALA A 157 -0.15 -22.34 15.66
CA ALA A 157 -0.24 -20.93 15.31
C ALA A 157 -1.71 -20.50 15.13
N PRO A 158 -2.08 -19.28 15.56
CA PRO A 158 -3.37 -18.71 15.21
C PRO A 158 -3.50 -18.62 13.68
N PHE A 159 -4.67 -19.00 13.18
CA PHE A 159 -4.99 -18.91 11.76
C PHE A 159 -5.05 -17.42 11.36
N PRO A 160 -4.46 -17.02 10.22
CA PRO A 160 -4.48 -15.62 9.76
C PRO A 160 -5.87 -15.19 9.28
N ALA A 161 -6.03 -13.90 8.99
CA ALA A 161 -7.15 -13.43 8.19
C ALA A 161 -6.87 -13.72 6.71
N ILE A 162 -7.91 -14.12 5.99
CA ILE A 162 -7.84 -14.42 4.55
C ILE A 162 -8.87 -13.55 3.85
N THR A 163 -8.40 -12.62 3.03
CA THR A 163 -9.27 -11.73 2.24
C THR A 163 -9.31 -12.21 0.80
N ILE A 164 -10.51 -12.46 0.27
CA ILE A 164 -10.74 -12.95 -1.08
C ILE A 164 -11.50 -11.89 -1.87
N CYS A 165 -10.94 -11.48 -3.00
CA CYS A 165 -11.57 -10.51 -3.90
C CYS A 165 -11.78 -11.13 -5.28
N ASN A 166 -12.84 -10.72 -5.97
CA ASN A 166 -12.95 -10.97 -7.40
C ASN A 166 -11.95 -10.06 -8.15
N LEU A 167 -11.34 -10.54 -9.25
CA LEU A 167 -10.53 -9.69 -10.12
C LEU A 167 -11.37 -8.63 -10.85
N ASN A 168 -12.66 -8.89 -11.07
CA ASN A 168 -13.60 -7.90 -11.58
C ASN A 168 -14.24 -7.12 -10.41
N PRO A 169 -14.04 -5.79 -10.33
CA PRO A 169 -14.52 -5.02 -9.21
C PRO A 169 -16.04 -4.81 -9.21
N TYR A 170 -16.68 -4.71 -10.38
CA TYR A 170 -18.10 -4.37 -10.50
C TYR A 170 -18.75 -5.12 -11.66
N LYS A 171 -20.04 -5.41 -11.52
CA LYS A 171 -20.82 -6.10 -12.56
C LYS A 171 -21.05 -5.18 -13.75
N ASP A 172 -20.68 -5.62 -14.96
CA ASP A 172 -20.85 -4.84 -16.18
C ASP A 172 -22.31 -4.41 -16.40
N SER A 173 -23.26 -5.35 -16.21
CA SER A 173 -24.69 -5.08 -16.36
C SER A 173 -25.20 -3.92 -15.51
N LEU A 174 -24.73 -3.79 -14.27
CA LEU A 174 -25.17 -2.73 -13.36
C LEU A 174 -24.40 -1.42 -13.55
N LEU A 175 -23.16 -1.48 -14.04
CA LEU A 175 -22.37 -0.27 -14.29
C LEU A 175 -22.89 0.52 -15.48
N GLN A 176 -23.53 -0.14 -16.44
CA GLN A 176 -24.17 0.54 -17.56
C GLN A 176 -25.25 1.52 -17.09
N ASP A 177 -25.91 1.32 -15.95
CA ASP A 177 -26.94 2.25 -15.44
C ASP A 177 -26.37 3.57 -14.91
N VAL A 178 -25.06 3.63 -14.61
CA VAL A 178 -24.41 4.83 -14.11
C VAL A 178 -23.92 5.69 -15.28
N HIS A 179 -24.62 6.78 -15.58
CA HIS A 179 -24.34 7.66 -16.73
C HIS A 179 -22.86 8.07 -16.88
N ALA A 180 -22.19 8.44 -15.78
CA ALA A 180 -20.78 8.84 -15.82
C ALA A 180 -19.85 7.70 -16.25
N ILE A 181 -20.16 6.46 -15.88
CA ILE A 181 -19.33 5.28 -16.15
C ILE A 181 -19.62 4.76 -17.56
N ARG A 182 -20.89 4.73 -17.96
CA ARG A 182 -21.28 4.45 -19.36
C ARG A 182 -20.53 5.35 -20.33
N LYS A 183 -20.41 6.64 -20.03
CA LYS A 183 -19.64 7.59 -20.85
C LYS A 183 -18.15 7.21 -20.93
N ILE A 184 -17.54 6.82 -19.82
CA ILE A 184 -16.12 6.40 -19.79
C ILE A 184 -15.91 5.12 -20.59
N LEU A 185 -16.79 4.13 -20.46
CA LEU A 185 -16.70 2.86 -21.19
C LEU A 185 -16.88 3.06 -22.70
N ASN A 186 -17.81 3.92 -23.11
CA ASN A 186 -18.01 4.24 -24.53
C ASN A 186 -16.75 4.90 -25.15
N VAL A 187 -16.14 5.87 -24.44
CA VAL A 187 -14.89 6.50 -24.91
C VAL A 187 -13.74 5.50 -24.92
N PHE A 188 -13.65 4.64 -23.90
CA PHE A 188 -12.64 3.59 -23.86
C PHE A 188 -12.75 2.63 -25.05
N ASN A 189 -13.97 2.16 -25.37
CA ASN A 189 -14.18 1.25 -26.50
C ASN A 189 -13.77 1.89 -27.83
N ASP A 190 -14.13 3.16 -28.06
CA ASP A 190 -13.73 3.91 -29.26
C ASP A 190 -12.20 4.09 -29.37
N VAL A 191 -11.53 4.44 -28.28
CA VAL A 191 -10.06 4.57 -28.25
C VAL A 191 -9.36 3.23 -28.46
N MET A 192 -9.89 2.15 -27.86
CA MET A 192 -9.37 0.79 -28.05
C MET A 192 -9.53 0.30 -29.49
N GLU A 193 -10.68 0.52 -30.13
CA GLU A 193 -10.87 0.17 -31.55
C GLU A 193 -9.89 0.94 -32.44
N LYS A 194 -9.70 2.24 -32.20
CA LYS A 194 -8.72 3.06 -32.95
C LYS A 194 -7.28 2.56 -32.75
N ALA A 195 -6.89 2.21 -31.53
CA ALA A 195 -5.57 1.66 -31.24
C ALA A 195 -5.35 0.30 -31.92
N GLY A 196 -6.34 -0.60 -31.83
CA GLY A 196 -6.31 -1.90 -32.48
C GLY A 196 -6.23 -1.80 -34.01
N GLN A 197 -6.96 -0.88 -34.64
CA GLN A 197 -6.87 -0.62 -36.08
C GLN A 197 -5.50 -0.07 -36.51
N ASN A 198 -4.89 0.76 -35.68
CA ASN A 198 -3.51 1.24 -35.93
C ASN A 198 -2.48 0.11 -35.87
N ASN A 199 -2.69 -0.88 -34.99
CA ASN A 199 -1.88 -2.09 -34.91
C ASN A 199 -2.11 -3.07 -36.07
N LEU A 200 -3.30 -3.02 -36.68
CA LEU A 200 -3.72 -3.87 -37.81
C LEU A 200 -3.37 -3.29 -39.18
N LYS A 201 -2.74 -2.10 -39.28
CA LYS A 201 -2.32 -1.55 -40.59
C LYS A 201 -1.54 -2.61 -41.38
N PRO A 202 -2.13 -3.16 -42.46
CA PRO A 202 -1.42 -4.11 -43.28
C PRO A 202 -0.25 -3.40 -43.94
N LYS A 203 0.90 -4.07 -44.03
CA LYS A 203 1.81 -3.82 -45.14
C LYS A 203 0.98 -3.92 -46.41
N GLU A 204 1.06 -2.88 -47.24
CA GLU A 204 0.34 -2.72 -48.50
C GLU A 204 0.18 -4.05 -49.26
N GLU A 205 -1.06 -4.51 -49.41
CA GLU A 205 -1.51 -5.31 -50.55
C GLU A 205 -3.02 -5.09 -50.69
N ALA A 206 -3.40 -4.40 -51.76
CA ALA A 206 -4.78 -4.02 -52.06
C ALA A 206 -5.60 -5.26 -52.45
N VAL A 207 -6.72 -5.48 -51.77
CA VAL A 207 -7.81 -6.36 -52.22
C VAL A 207 -9.11 -5.58 -52.07
N ASP A 208 -9.89 -5.56 -53.16
CA ASP A 208 -11.05 -4.68 -53.40
C ASP A 208 -12.12 -4.71 -52.28
N ASP A 209 -12.46 -3.52 -51.79
CA ASP A 209 -13.16 -3.24 -50.52
C ASP A 209 -14.67 -2.93 -50.70
N ASP A 210 -15.30 -3.42 -51.78
CA ASP A 210 -16.71 -3.07 -52.09
C ASP A 210 -17.74 -4.15 -51.69
N ASP A 211 -17.35 -5.42 -51.53
CA ASP A 211 -18.31 -6.51 -51.25
C ASP A 211 -18.54 -6.78 -49.75
N GLU A 212 -17.54 -6.58 -48.89
CA GLU A 212 -17.65 -6.95 -47.46
C GLU A 212 -18.53 -5.96 -46.66
N ALA A 213 -18.47 -4.67 -47.00
CA ALA A 213 -19.31 -3.63 -46.40
C ALA A 213 -20.80 -3.81 -46.74
N ALA A 214 -21.12 -4.28 -47.95
CA ALA A 214 -22.49 -4.52 -48.39
C ALA A 214 -23.13 -5.74 -47.68
N VAL A 215 -22.35 -6.80 -47.46
CA VAL A 215 -22.78 -8.00 -46.73
C VAL A 215 -22.98 -7.70 -45.25
N ARG A 216 -22.09 -6.92 -44.63
CA ARG A 216 -22.21 -6.51 -43.22
C ARG A 216 -23.43 -5.59 -42.98
N ARG A 217 -23.70 -4.66 -43.90
CA ARG A 217 -24.91 -3.81 -43.89
C ARG A 217 -26.19 -4.63 -44.07
N ARG A 218 -26.19 -5.66 -44.94
CA ARG A 218 -27.33 -6.57 -45.11
C ARG A 218 -27.61 -7.42 -43.87
N ARG A 219 -26.55 -7.87 -43.17
CA ARG A 219 -26.67 -8.71 -41.98
C ARG A 219 -27.16 -7.92 -40.75
N LYS A 220 -26.71 -6.67 -40.57
CA LYS A 220 -27.22 -5.75 -39.52
C LYS A 220 -28.71 -5.43 -39.71
N ARG A 221 -29.16 -5.22 -40.95
CA ARG A 221 -30.58 -4.92 -41.25
C ARG A 221 -31.56 -6.06 -40.93
N ALA A 222 -31.07 -7.29 -40.77
CA ALA A 222 -31.89 -8.47 -40.49
C ALA A 222 -32.15 -8.72 -38.98
N THR A 223 -31.63 -7.85 -38.09
CA THR A 223 -31.74 -7.99 -36.62
C THR A 223 -32.20 -6.70 -35.91
N ALA A 224 -32.60 -5.67 -36.65
CA ALA A 224 -32.98 -4.37 -36.08
C ALA A 224 -34.27 -4.47 -35.24
N MET A 225 -34.24 -3.94 -34.01
CA MET A 225 -35.40 -3.87 -33.12
C MET A 225 -35.81 -2.42 -32.93
N PHE A 226 -37.03 -2.07 -33.33
CA PHE A 226 -37.46 -0.67 -33.41
C PHE A 226 -38.15 -0.18 -32.13
N GLU A 227 -37.83 1.03 -31.69
CA GLU A 227 -38.56 1.77 -30.65
C GLU A 227 -38.93 3.19 -31.15
N PRO A 228 -40.07 3.76 -30.71
CA PRO A 228 -40.42 5.12 -31.08
C PRO A 228 -39.51 6.12 -30.38
N ALA A 229 -38.96 7.07 -31.14
CA ALA A 229 -38.10 8.13 -30.60
C ALA A 229 -38.37 9.50 -31.23
N TYR A 230 -38.31 10.55 -30.42
CA TYR A 230 -38.40 11.93 -30.86
C TYR A 230 -37.07 12.42 -31.44
N SER A 231 -37.12 13.11 -32.57
CA SER A 231 -35.97 13.76 -33.18
C SER A 231 -36.31 15.19 -33.63
N ASP A 232 -35.29 16.00 -33.87
CA ASP A 232 -35.41 17.17 -34.75
C ASP A 232 -35.40 16.67 -36.19
N CYS A 233 -36.30 17.12 -37.06
CA CYS A 233 -36.37 16.64 -38.43
C CYS A 233 -36.39 17.77 -39.46
N VAL A 234 -35.78 17.49 -40.61
CA VAL A 234 -35.97 18.27 -41.83
C VAL A 234 -36.90 17.49 -42.75
N CYS A 235 -38.16 17.95 -42.84
CA CYS A 235 -39.18 17.35 -43.70
C CYS A 235 -39.26 18.09 -45.05
N LYS A 236 -39.25 17.33 -46.15
CA LYS A 236 -39.48 17.84 -47.51
C LYS A 236 -40.74 17.21 -48.08
N ASN A 237 -41.53 18.03 -48.78
CA ASN A 237 -42.74 17.57 -49.45
C ASN A 237 -42.38 17.15 -50.88
N SER A 238 -42.34 15.85 -51.14
CA SER A 238 -42.16 15.29 -52.49
C SER A 238 -43.53 14.90 -53.04
N GLY A 239 -43.72 14.90 -54.36
CA GLY A 239 -45.01 14.56 -55.00
C GLY A 239 -45.58 13.17 -54.67
N SER A 240 -44.83 12.33 -53.93
CA SER A 240 -45.22 11.01 -53.43
C SER A 240 -45.39 10.93 -51.90
N GLY A 241 -45.34 12.04 -51.15
CA GLY A 241 -45.50 12.08 -49.70
C GLY A 241 -44.50 12.98 -48.97
N ILE A 242 -44.68 13.10 -47.65
CA ILE A 242 -43.76 13.84 -46.76
C ILE A 242 -42.60 12.91 -46.41
N GLN A 243 -41.37 13.29 -46.75
CA GLN A 243 -40.16 12.59 -46.36
C GLN A 243 -39.39 13.42 -45.33
N CYS A 244 -39.19 12.88 -44.13
CA CYS A 244 -38.39 13.54 -43.10
C CYS A 244 -37.09 12.80 -42.84
N THR A 245 -36.02 13.56 -42.67
CA THR A 245 -34.72 13.06 -42.20
C THR A 245 -34.52 13.51 -40.76
N ALA A 246 -34.22 12.57 -39.87
CA ALA A 246 -33.87 12.87 -38.47
C ALA A 246 -32.49 13.52 -38.35
N ASN A 247 -32.44 14.57 -37.57
CA ASN A 247 -31.27 15.08 -36.89
C ASN A 247 -31.37 14.70 -35.41
N THR A 248 -30.61 13.68 -35.02
CA THR A 248 -30.71 13.03 -33.71
C THR A 248 -30.05 13.82 -32.58
N THR A 249 -29.30 14.88 -32.89
CA THR A 249 -28.44 15.59 -31.93
C THR A 249 -28.96 16.95 -31.49
N SER A 250 -29.80 17.60 -32.30
CA SER A 250 -30.37 18.91 -32.01
C SER A 250 -31.69 18.78 -31.26
N LYS A 251 -31.90 19.67 -30.28
CA LYS A 251 -33.21 19.83 -29.64
C LYS A 251 -34.16 20.54 -30.62
N PRO A 252 -35.29 19.94 -31.01
CA PRO A 252 -36.22 20.56 -31.92
C PRO A 252 -36.92 21.78 -31.31
N GLU A 253 -37.15 22.78 -32.15
CA GLU A 253 -38.23 23.77 -31.94
C GLU A 253 -39.59 23.06 -32.14
N ALA A 254 -40.66 23.56 -31.51
CA ALA A 254 -41.96 22.86 -31.49
C ALA A 254 -42.46 22.42 -32.88
N GLU A 255 -42.16 23.19 -33.93
CA GLU A 255 -42.58 22.94 -35.32
C GLU A 255 -41.70 21.91 -36.07
N LYS A 256 -40.48 21.61 -35.59
CA LYS A 256 -39.53 20.67 -36.22
C LYS A 256 -39.48 19.31 -35.53
N MET A 257 -40.32 19.12 -34.52
CA MET A 257 -40.37 17.88 -33.75
C MET A 257 -41.04 16.76 -34.56
N CYS A 258 -40.29 15.67 -34.76
CA CYS A 258 -40.77 14.47 -35.44
C CYS A 258 -40.66 13.24 -34.54
N LEU A 259 -41.41 12.21 -34.89
CA LEU A 259 -41.31 10.89 -34.31
C LEU A 259 -40.78 9.90 -35.36
N CYS A 260 -39.84 9.08 -34.94
CA CYS A 260 -39.09 8.14 -35.77
C CYS A 260 -39.15 6.73 -35.19
N ALA A 261 -39.00 5.73 -36.06
CA ALA A 261 -38.58 4.39 -35.62
C ALA A 261 -37.07 4.38 -35.44
N PHE A 262 -36.61 4.12 -34.23
CA PHE A 262 -35.21 4.11 -33.87
C PHE A 262 -34.74 2.70 -33.58
N ASP A 263 -33.64 2.31 -34.19
CA ASP A 263 -32.94 1.05 -33.90
C ASP A 263 -31.67 1.35 -33.09
N ARG A 264 -31.60 0.81 -31.87
CA ARG A 264 -30.45 1.03 -30.95
C ARG A 264 -29.15 0.45 -31.48
N ASP A 265 -29.20 -0.65 -32.22
CA ASP A 265 -28.01 -1.40 -32.63
C ASP A 265 -27.34 -0.80 -33.88
N SER A 266 -28.12 -0.20 -34.76
CA SER A 266 -27.62 0.57 -35.91
C SER A 266 -27.44 2.06 -35.60
N GLY A 267 -28.22 2.61 -34.67
CA GLY A 267 -28.32 4.06 -34.47
C GLY A 267 -29.16 4.76 -35.54
N ASP A 268 -29.84 4.01 -36.41
CA ASP A 268 -30.66 4.57 -37.48
C ASP A 268 -32.04 4.97 -36.95
N ALA A 269 -32.43 6.22 -37.20
CA ALA A 269 -33.77 6.74 -36.95
C ALA A 269 -34.53 6.91 -38.28
N TRP A 270 -35.25 5.87 -38.70
CA TRP A 270 -36.03 5.88 -39.94
C TRP A 270 -37.13 4.79 -39.92
N PRO A 271 -38.34 5.04 -40.44
CA PRO A 271 -38.81 6.28 -41.04
C PRO A 271 -39.22 7.32 -39.99
N CYS A 272 -39.17 8.60 -40.36
CA CYS A 272 -39.50 9.73 -39.51
C CYS A 272 -40.64 10.56 -40.12
N TYR A 273 -41.56 11.02 -39.29
CA TYR A 273 -42.65 11.92 -39.70
C TYR A 273 -42.99 12.93 -38.60
N PRO A 274 -43.65 14.07 -38.93
CA PRO A 274 -44.07 15.04 -37.94
C PRO A 274 -44.95 14.40 -36.85
N ARG A 275 -44.79 14.80 -35.59
CA ARG A 275 -45.46 14.12 -34.45
C ARG A 275 -46.98 14.04 -34.60
N GLU A 276 -47.60 15.07 -35.20
CA GLU A 276 -49.04 15.17 -35.45
C GLU A 276 -49.60 14.09 -36.38
N THR A 277 -48.74 13.44 -37.17
CA THR A 277 -49.15 12.41 -38.13
C THR A 277 -49.27 11.01 -37.53
N TRP A 278 -48.76 10.83 -36.30
CA TRP A 278 -48.76 9.56 -35.58
C TRP A 278 -49.94 9.45 -34.62
N ASN A 279 -50.69 8.37 -34.74
CA ASN A 279 -51.81 8.05 -33.87
C ASN A 279 -51.49 6.82 -33.01
N GLU A 280 -51.97 6.83 -31.77
CA GLU A 280 -51.96 5.64 -30.92
C GLU A 280 -53.13 4.74 -31.33
N GLU A 281 -52.81 3.51 -31.72
CA GLU A 281 -53.78 2.51 -32.17
C GLU A 281 -53.47 1.15 -31.52
N MET A 282 -54.40 0.20 -31.62
CA MET A 282 -54.18 -1.17 -31.17
C MET A 282 -53.87 -2.05 -32.37
N CYS A 283 -52.69 -2.68 -32.38
CA CYS A 283 -52.26 -3.54 -33.47
C CYS A 283 -52.66 -5.00 -33.21
N ASP A 284 -53.11 -5.69 -34.26
CA ASP A 284 -53.54 -7.09 -34.19
C ASP A 284 -52.33 -8.06 -34.25
N PHE A 285 -51.19 -7.63 -34.79
CA PHE A 285 -49.95 -8.39 -34.83
C PHE A 285 -48.73 -7.48 -34.65
N CYS A 286 -47.79 -7.89 -33.80
CA CYS A 286 -46.46 -7.31 -33.68
C CYS A 286 -45.41 -8.42 -33.71
N ASP A 287 -44.37 -8.25 -34.52
CA ASP A 287 -43.27 -9.20 -34.63
C ASP A 287 -42.21 -9.02 -33.51
N ASP A 288 -41.21 -9.90 -33.50
CA ASP A 288 -40.11 -9.86 -32.53
C ASP A 288 -39.15 -8.66 -32.74
N HIS A 289 -39.33 -7.90 -33.83
CA HIS A 289 -38.58 -6.67 -34.14
C HIS A 289 -39.34 -5.40 -33.74
N ASN A 290 -40.47 -5.53 -33.01
CA ASN A 290 -41.40 -4.47 -32.63
C ASN A 290 -42.07 -3.74 -33.81
N TYR A 291 -42.07 -4.35 -34.99
CA TYR A 291 -42.86 -3.89 -36.12
C TYR A 291 -44.29 -4.41 -35.98
N CYS A 292 -45.27 -3.51 -36.08
CA CYS A 292 -46.67 -3.84 -35.88
C CYS A 292 -47.53 -3.56 -37.11
N THR A 293 -48.58 -4.35 -37.31
CA THR A 293 -49.55 -4.18 -38.41
C THR A 293 -50.98 -4.05 -37.91
N LYS A 294 -51.75 -3.18 -38.59
CA LYS A 294 -53.17 -2.89 -38.25
C LYS A 294 -54.13 -4.02 -38.63
N GLN A 295 -53.77 -4.85 -39.62
CA GLN A 295 -54.55 -6.00 -40.09
C GLN A 295 -53.61 -7.17 -40.36
N ALA A 296 -53.95 -8.35 -39.87
CA ALA A 296 -53.26 -9.57 -40.22
C ALA A 296 -53.44 -9.85 -41.72
N THR A 297 -52.37 -9.74 -42.51
CA THR A 297 -52.39 -10.15 -43.91
C THR A 297 -52.59 -11.66 -43.96
N GLY A 298 -53.77 -12.09 -44.43
CA GLY A 298 -54.10 -13.50 -44.56
C GLY A 298 -53.20 -14.19 -45.58
N ASN A 299 -52.08 -14.77 -45.15
CA ASN A 299 -51.50 -16.00 -45.73
C ASN A 299 -50.27 -16.58 -45.02
N THR A 300 -49.88 -16.13 -43.83
CA THR A 300 -48.87 -16.83 -43.03
C THR A 300 -49.48 -17.22 -41.69
N GLY A 301 -49.70 -18.52 -41.50
CA GLY A 301 -50.29 -19.09 -40.28
C GLY A 301 -49.39 -18.97 -39.06
N VAL A 302 -49.25 -17.75 -38.52
CA VAL A 302 -48.61 -17.47 -37.24
C VAL A 302 -49.70 -16.95 -36.30
N LYS A 303 -49.98 -17.71 -35.24
CA LYS A 303 -50.94 -17.33 -34.18
C LYS A 303 -50.42 -16.07 -33.49
N SER A 304 -51.28 -15.06 -33.33
CA SER A 304 -50.89 -13.74 -32.86
C SER A 304 -50.31 -13.78 -31.44
N SER A 305 -49.24 -13.01 -31.24
CA SER A 305 -48.93 -12.38 -29.97
C SER A 305 -50.07 -11.43 -29.60
N GLU A 306 -50.33 -11.23 -28.31
CA GLU A 306 -51.44 -10.44 -27.76
C GLU A 306 -51.60 -9.06 -28.44
N ARG A 307 -52.83 -8.54 -28.51
CA ARG A 307 -53.09 -7.16 -28.98
C ARG A 307 -52.27 -6.17 -28.15
N LYS A 308 -51.37 -5.44 -28.81
CA LYS A 308 -50.50 -4.45 -28.16
C LYS A 308 -50.80 -3.03 -28.62
N PRO A 309 -50.66 -2.03 -27.72
CA PRO A 309 -50.65 -0.64 -28.11
C PRO A 309 -49.45 -0.35 -29.04
N CYS A 310 -49.71 0.43 -30.08
CA CYS A 310 -48.71 0.78 -31.10
C CYS A 310 -48.89 2.23 -31.55
N LEU A 311 -47.79 2.86 -31.95
CA LEU A 311 -47.80 4.16 -32.62
C LEU A 311 -47.79 3.90 -34.13
N CYS A 312 -48.83 4.36 -34.80
CA CYS A 312 -49.08 4.12 -36.22
C CYS A 312 -49.07 5.42 -37.01
N GLN A 313 -48.46 5.37 -38.20
CA GLN A 313 -48.48 6.49 -39.11
C GLN A 313 -49.80 6.58 -39.89
N LYS A 314 -50.25 7.81 -40.19
CA LYS A 314 -51.51 8.05 -40.91
C LYS A 314 -51.44 7.76 -42.41
N PHE A 315 -50.31 8.05 -43.05
CA PHE A 315 -50.15 8.01 -44.51
C PHE A 315 -49.36 6.79 -45.02
N ASP A 316 -48.67 6.09 -44.13
CA ASP A 316 -47.85 4.92 -44.43
C ASP A 316 -48.30 3.78 -43.49
N PRO A 317 -48.51 2.52 -43.95
CA PRO A 317 -48.89 1.38 -43.11
C PRO A 317 -47.80 0.93 -42.11
N PHE A 318 -46.99 1.85 -41.61
CA PHE A 318 -45.91 1.61 -40.67
C PHE A 318 -46.37 1.89 -39.23
N CYS A 319 -46.21 0.90 -38.35
CA CYS A 319 -46.47 1.04 -36.91
C CYS A 319 -45.35 0.41 -36.09
N VAL A 320 -45.08 0.99 -34.92
CA VAL A 320 -44.10 0.49 -33.94
C VAL A 320 -44.80 0.20 -32.63
N ALA A 321 -44.45 -0.91 -31.97
CA ALA A 321 -44.97 -1.22 -30.64
C ALA A 321 -44.63 -0.09 -29.66
N PHE A 322 -45.61 0.33 -28.84
CA PHE A 322 -45.43 1.43 -27.91
C PHE A 322 -46.15 1.16 -26.60
N ASP A 323 -45.41 1.19 -25.49
CA ASP A 323 -45.97 1.10 -24.15
C ASP A 323 -46.20 2.52 -23.59
N SER A 324 -47.47 2.88 -23.40
CA SER A 324 -47.89 4.18 -22.84
C SER A 324 -47.33 4.48 -21.43
N THR A 325 -46.84 3.47 -20.70
CA THR A 325 -46.21 3.66 -19.39
C THR A 325 -44.76 4.15 -19.47
N ILE A 326 -44.13 4.04 -20.65
CA ILE A 326 -42.73 4.39 -20.88
C ILE A 326 -42.67 5.73 -21.65
N SER A 327 -41.85 6.67 -21.17
CA SER A 327 -41.61 7.92 -21.89
C SER A 327 -40.85 7.64 -23.19
N ILE A 328 -41.40 8.10 -24.32
CA ILE A 328 -40.75 8.02 -25.65
C ILE A 328 -39.35 8.64 -25.58
N LEU A 329 -38.37 7.91 -26.11
CA LEU A 329 -36.97 8.33 -26.13
C LEU A 329 -36.82 9.64 -26.87
N LYS A 330 -36.10 10.62 -26.32
CA LYS A 330 -35.73 11.82 -27.06
C LYS A 330 -34.30 11.67 -27.54
N LEU A 331 -34.11 11.63 -28.86
CA LEU A 331 -32.81 11.36 -29.45
C LEU A 331 -31.79 12.43 -29.06
N TRP A 332 -32.17 13.71 -28.91
CA TRP A 332 -31.26 14.74 -28.41
C TRP A 332 -31.02 14.68 -26.88
N GLU A 333 -31.73 13.89 -26.09
CA GLU A 333 -31.35 13.61 -24.70
C GLU A 333 -30.52 12.32 -24.63
N TYR A 334 -30.82 11.38 -25.52
CA TYR A 334 -30.07 10.14 -25.74
C TYR A 334 -28.66 10.40 -26.30
N TYR A 335 -28.54 11.29 -27.28
CA TYR A 335 -27.29 11.74 -27.91
C TYR A 335 -26.78 13.09 -27.36
N GLY A 336 -27.67 13.99 -26.90
CA GLY A 336 -27.32 15.40 -26.67
C GLY A 336 -26.83 15.75 -25.27
N HIS A 337 -25.86 14.98 -24.78
CA HIS A 337 -24.80 15.53 -23.94
C HIS A 337 -23.42 15.26 -24.55
N VAL A 338 -23.24 15.65 -25.81
CA VAL A 338 -21.94 15.65 -26.49
C VAL A 338 -21.76 16.95 -27.27
N GLN A 339 -21.48 18.03 -26.55
CA GLN A 339 -20.68 19.17 -27.05
C GLN A 339 -20.11 19.98 -25.87
N ALA A 340 -19.54 19.27 -24.90
CA ALA A 340 -18.36 19.79 -24.23
C ALA A 340 -17.22 19.01 -24.88
N ASP A 341 -16.52 19.67 -25.81
CA ASP A 341 -15.37 19.19 -26.60
C ASP A 341 -14.99 17.73 -26.35
N GLU A 342 -15.31 16.83 -27.29
CA GLU A 342 -14.81 15.46 -27.27
C GLU A 342 -13.30 15.41 -27.03
N ALA A 343 -12.56 16.36 -27.61
CA ALA A 343 -11.14 16.60 -27.34
C ALA A 343 -10.81 16.93 -25.87
N LYS A 344 -11.61 17.76 -25.19
CA LYS A 344 -11.44 18.07 -23.76
C LYS A 344 -11.80 16.89 -22.88
N VAL A 345 -12.78 16.07 -23.27
CA VAL A 345 -13.13 14.83 -22.54
C VAL A 345 -12.04 13.78 -22.70
N LEU A 346 -11.52 13.58 -23.91
CA LEU A 346 -10.36 12.71 -24.18
C LEU A 346 -9.12 13.17 -23.41
N GLU A 347 -8.87 14.48 -23.36
CA GLU A 347 -7.79 15.07 -22.58
C GLU A 347 -8.02 14.92 -21.06
N ALA A 348 -9.24 15.18 -20.57
CA ALA A 348 -9.59 15.03 -19.15
C ALA A 348 -9.59 13.56 -18.70
N LEU A 349 -9.92 12.61 -19.57
CA LEU A 349 -9.80 11.18 -19.28
C LEU A 349 -8.35 10.68 -19.44
N GLY A 350 -7.49 11.48 -20.06
CA GLY A 350 -6.07 11.19 -20.27
C GLY A 350 -5.81 10.17 -21.37
N PHE A 351 -6.74 10.02 -22.32
CA PHE A 351 -6.59 9.14 -23.49
C PHE A 351 -5.90 9.82 -24.69
N LYS A 352 -5.59 11.10 -24.57
CA LYS A 352 -4.91 11.88 -25.62
C LYS A 352 -3.58 11.22 -25.99
N ASP A 353 -3.39 10.96 -27.29
CA ASP A 353 -2.19 10.39 -27.90
C ASP A 353 -1.78 8.98 -27.39
N MET A 354 -2.72 8.21 -26.80
CA MET A 354 -2.47 6.83 -26.38
C MET A 354 -2.72 5.84 -27.51
N ASN A 355 -1.70 5.08 -27.90
CA ASN A 355 -1.80 4.01 -28.90
C ASN A 355 -1.55 2.61 -28.33
N ASP A 356 -1.00 2.51 -27.11
CA ASP A 356 -0.73 1.23 -26.44
C ASP A 356 -1.99 0.72 -25.73
N GLU A 357 -2.51 -0.41 -26.20
CA GLU A 357 -3.71 -1.06 -25.67
C GLU A 357 -3.61 -1.33 -24.15
N VAL A 358 -2.44 -1.73 -23.65
CA VAL A 358 -2.23 -2.02 -22.22
C VAL A 358 -2.31 -0.74 -21.39
N ALA A 359 -1.69 0.33 -21.87
CA ALA A 359 -1.76 1.64 -21.22
C ALA A 359 -3.19 2.21 -21.25
N ILE A 360 -3.93 2.03 -22.34
CA ILE A 360 -5.34 2.45 -22.46
C ILE A 360 -6.21 1.72 -21.44
N VAL A 361 -6.07 0.38 -21.32
CA VAL A 361 -6.79 -0.42 -20.31
C VAL A 361 -6.46 0.05 -18.89
N THR A 362 -5.18 0.26 -18.59
CA THR A 362 -4.74 0.79 -17.29
C THR A 362 -5.39 2.14 -17.00
N LYS A 363 -5.43 3.03 -18.00
CA LYS A 363 -6.01 4.36 -17.85
C LYS A 363 -7.51 4.33 -17.66
N ALA A 364 -8.21 3.47 -18.39
CA ALA A 364 -9.64 3.27 -18.25
C ALA A 364 -10.00 2.73 -16.85
N LYS A 365 -9.22 1.79 -16.32
CA LYS A 365 -9.38 1.30 -14.95
C LYS A 365 -9.25 2.42 -13.92
N GLU A 366 -8.23 3.29 -14.05
CA GLU A 366 -8.12 4.48 -13.20
C GLU A 366 -9.37 5.37 -13.29
N ASN A 367 -9.86 5.63 -14.50
CA ASN A 367 -11.03 6.47 -14.72
C ASN A 367 -12.29 5.93 -14.03
N ILE A 368 -12.50 4.61 -14.09
CA ILE A 368 -13.62 3.94 -13.41
C ILE A 368 -13.50 4.11 -11.89
N ILE A 369 -12.31 3.91 -11.30
CA ILE A 369 -12.11 4.08 -9.85
C ILE A 369 -12.47 5.50 -9.41
N PHE A 370 -12.08 6.52 -10.19
CA PHE A 370 -12.42 7.90 -9.87
C PHE A 370 -13.92 8.18 -10.04
N ALA A 371 -14.59 7.56 -11.01
CA ALA A 371 -16.03 7.75 -11.19
C ALA A 371 -16.81 7.11 -10.04
N MET A 372 -16.31 5.97 -9.56
CA MET A 372 -16.90 5.26 -8.43
C MET A 372 -16.70 5.97 -7.09
N SER A 373 -15.67 6.81 -6.93
CA SER A 373 -15.47 7.55 -5.68
C SER A 373 -16.52 8.63 -5.41
N LYS A 374 -17.30 9.02 -6.43
CA LYS A 374 -18.48 9.90 -6.25
C LYS A 374 -19.69 9.18 -5.65
N LEU A 375 -19.71 7.85 -5.68
CA LEU A 375 -20.81 7.06 -5.14
C LEU A 375 -20.58 6.77 -3.65
N SER A 376 -21.69 6.63 -2.91
CA SER A 376 -21.66 6.19 -1.51
C SER A 376 -21.10 4.78 -1.38
N ARG A 377 -20.65 4.44 -0.16
CA ARG A 377 -20.14 3.10 0.16
C ARG A 377 -21.20 2.01 -0.12
N GLU A 378 -22.45 2.24 0.25
CA GLU A 378 -23.53 1.27 0.01
C GLU A 378 -23.77 1.04 -1.49
N GLN A 379 -23.74 2.11 -2.30
CA GLN A 379 -23.88 2.00 -3.75
C GLN A 379 -22.73 1.20 -4.38
N ARG A 380 -21.47 1.47 -3.98
CA ARG A 380 -20.31 0.70 -4.47
C ARG A 380 -20.43 -0.78 -4.11
N ILE A 381 -20.87 -1.09 -2.89
CA ILE A 381 -21.09 -2.46 -2.44
C ILE A 381 -22.18 -3.14 -3.28
N ALA A 382 -23.29 -2.46 -3.59
CA ALA A 382 -24.39 -3.03 -4.37
C ALA A 382 -24.03 -3.32 -5.84
N LEU A 383 -23.22 -2.44 -6.45
CA LEU A 383 -22.74 -2.59 -7.83
C LEU A 383 -21.70 -3.70 -7.98
N SER A 384 -21.01 -4.05 -6.90
CA SER A 384 -20.02 -5.11 -6.87
C SER A 384 -20.64 -6.50 -6.64
N ILE A 385 -19.79 -7.53 -6.69
CA ILE A 385 -20.15 -8.93 -6.52
C ILE A 385 -20.53 -9.18 -5.05
N GLN A 386 -21.61 -9.92 -4.82
CA GLN A 386 -22.09 -10.23 -3.47
C GLN A 386 -21.51 -11.55 -2.93
N LYS A 387 -21.57 -11.74 -1.61
CA LYS A 387 -21.00 -12.91 -0.90
C LYS A 387 -21.36 -14.25 -1.56
N HIS A 388 -22.65 -14.55 -1.66
CA HIS A 388 -23.19 -15.81 -2.21
C HIS A 388 -23.05 -15.93 -3.74
N GLN A 389 -22.69 -14.85 -4.44
CA GLN A 389 -22.36 -14.92 -5.87
C GLN A 389 -20.94 -15.46 -6.06
N LEU A 390 -19.99 -15.01 -5.23
CA LEU A 390 -18.59 -15.44 -5.30
C LEU A 390 -18.34 -16.73 -4.51
N LEU A 391 -18.69 -16.76 -3.23
CA LEU A 391 -18.44 -17.87 -2.31
C LEU A 391 -19.60 -18.88 -2.39
N GLN A 392 -19.36 -20.05 -2.98
CA GLN A 392 -20.37 -21.11 -3.12
C GLN A 392 -20.34 -22.09 -1.94
N LYS A 393 -19.14 -22.47 -1.49
CA LYS A 393 -18.95 -23.36 -0.34
C LYS A 393 -17.75 -22.91 0.48
N CYS A 394 -17.81 -23.09 1.78
CA CYS A 394 -16.69 -22.86 2.69
C CYS A 394 -16.60 -24.00 3.70
N SER A 395 -15.37 -24.42 4.00
CA SER A 395 -15.06 -25.28 5.13
C SER A 395 -13.78 -24.82 5.83
N PHE A 396 -13.78 -24.88 7.16
CA PHE A 396 -12.61 -24.65 8.00
C PHE A 396 -12.51 -25.79 9.03
N ASN A 397 -11.32 -26.40 9.17
CA ASN A 397 -11.14 -27.59 10.02
C ASN A 397 -12.12 -28.74 9.69
N GLY A 398 -12.48 -28.92 8.42
CA GLY A 398 -13.42 -29.94 7.97
C GLY A 398 -14.89 -29.67 8.31
N MET A 399 -15.20 -28.56 8.98
CA MET A 399 -16.57 -28.13 9.28
C MET A 399 -17.02 -27.06 8.28
N ALA A 400 -18.31 -27.02 7.93
CA ALA A 400 -18.86 -25.99 7.06
C ALA A 400 -18.84 -24.62 7.75
N CYS A 401 -18.43 -23.57 7.03
CA CYS A 401 -18.49 -22.19 7.52
C CYS A 401 -19.87 -21.57 7.27
N ASP A 402 -20.20 -20.52 8.01
CA ASP A 402 -21.33 -19.64 7.74
C ASP A 402 -20.84 -18.46 6.89
N ILE A 403 -21.25 -18.38 5.62
CA ILE A 403 -20.77 -17.35 4.68
C ILE A 403 -21.18 -15.94 5.13
N ASP A 404 -22.36 -15.79 5.72
CA ASP A 404 -22.88 -14.48 6.10
C ASP A 404 -22.22 -13.96 7.38
N ARG A 405 -21.97 -14.84 8.35
CA ARG A 405 -21.33 -14.48 9.61
C ARG A 405 -19.81 -14.48 9.57
N ASP A 406 -19.19 -15.47 8.91
CA ASP A 406 -17.74 -15.71 9.04
C ASP A 406 -16.90 -14.85 8.08
N PHE A 407 -17.54 -14.17 7.10
CA PHE A 407 -16.89 -13.27 6.15
C PHE A 407 -17.37 -11.83 6.29
N LEU A 408 -16.43 -10.91 6.54
CA LEU A 408 -16.67 -9.46 6.53
C LEU A 408 -16.46 -8.88 5.13
N ILE A 409 -17.32 -7.96 4.70
CA ILE A 409 -17.14 -7.23 3.43
C ILE A 409 -16.17 -6.08 3.65
N ILE A 410 -15.12 -6.02 2.84
CA ILE A 410 -14.18 -4.91 2.72
C ILE A 410 -14.36 -4.34 1.30
N ASP A 411 -14.74 -3.08 1.19
CA ASP A 411 -14.85 -2.38 -0.09
C ASP A 411 -13.48 -1.87 -0.54
N ASP A 412 -12.87 -2.56 -1.50
CA ASP A 412 -11.61 -2.15 -2.11
C ASP A 412 -11.86 -1.34 -3.40
N PRO A 413 -11.25 -0.15 -3.59
CA PRO A 413 -11.47 0.63 -4.80
C PRO A 413 -11.05 -0.07 -6.09
N THR A 414 -10.07 -0.98 -6.04
CA THR A 414 -9.48 -1.67 -7.20
C THR A 414 -10.18 -2.99 -7.52
N PHE A 415 -10.61 -3.72 -6.49
CA PHE A 415 -11.21 -5.06 -6.62
C PHE A 415 -12.68 -5.16 -6.18
N GLY A 416 -13.30 -4.04 -5.80
CA GLY A 416 -14.69 -4.01 -5.35
C GLY A 416 -14.86 -4.71 -4.01
N ASN A 417 -15.93 -5.50 -3.86
CA ASN A 417 -16.20 -6.24 -2.64
C ASN A 417 -15.21 -7.38 -2.47
N CYS A 418 -14.42 -7.30 -1.41
CA CYS A 418 -13.58 -8.36 -0.89
C CYS A 418 -14.22 -8.97 0.36
N PHE A 419 -14.00 -10.26 0.57
CA PHE A 419 -14.57 -11.02 1.69
C PHE A 419 -13.45 -11.53 2.60
N MET A 420 -13.41 -11.01 3.81
CA MET A 420 -12.41 -11.31 4.83
C MET A 420 -12.92 -12.39 5.78
N PHE A 421 -12.35 -13.58 5.68
CA PHE A 421 -12.50 -14.64 6.66
C PHE A 421 -11.69 -14.34 7.92
N ASN A 422 -12.19 -14.78 9.08
CA ASN A 422 -11.50 -14.69 10.37
C ASN A 422 -11.21 -13.24 10.82
N HIS A 423 -12.13 -12.33 10.50
CA HIS A 423 -12.06 -10.90 10.80
C HIS A 423 -12.24 -10.55 12.29
N ASN A 424 -12.89 -11.43 13.07
CA ASN A 424 -13.13 -11.17 14.49
C ASN A 424 -11.82 -11.25 15.28
N ARG A 425 -11.44 -10.15 15.93
CA ARG A 425 -10.21 -10.01 16.71
C ARG A 425 -10.29 -10.66 18.09
N SER A 426 -11.49 -10.76 18.65
CA SER A 426 -11.72 -11.37 19.96
C SER A 426 -11.69 -12.88 19.92
N GLU A 427 -11.95 -13.48 18.75
CA GLU A 427 -11.95 -14.93 18.58
C GLU A 427 -10.61 -15.40 18.03
N ILE A 428 -9.99 -16.41 18.63
CA ILE A 428 -8.77 -17.03 18.10
C ILE A 428 -9.15 -18.33 17.40
N LYS A 429 -9.08 -18.34 16.06
CA LYS A 429 -9.20 -19.57 15.27
C LYS A 429 -7.80 -20.16 15.07
N SER A 430 -7.64 -21.47 15.19
CA SER A 430 -6.40 -22.19 14.86
C SER A 430 -6.72 -23.42 14.01
N SER A 431 -5.76 -23.84 13.20
CA SER A 431 -5.84 -25.12 12.49
C SER A 431 -5.48 -26.26 13.43
N LEU A 432 -6.25 -27.35 13.39
CA LEU A 432 -5.99 -28.55 14.21
C LEU A 432 -4.67 -29.23 13.84
N ARG A 433 -4.35 -29.23 12.54
CA ARG A 433 -3.13 -29.82 11.98
C ARG A 433 -2.76 -29.10 10.69
N ALA A 434 -1.51 -29.24 10.25
CA ALA A 434 -1.14 -28.85 8.89
C ALA A 434 -1.80 -29.79 7.87
N GLY A 435 -2.35 -29.21 6.79
CA GLY A 435 -2.91 -29.94 5.67
C GLY A 435 -4.15 -29.27 5.07
N PRO A 436 -4.52 -29.61 3.83
CA PRO A 436 -5.60 -28.93 3.10
C PRO A 436 -7.00 -29.17 3.68
N MET A 437 -7.18 -30.21 4.51
CA MET A 437 -8.46 -30.50 5.20
C MET A 437 -8.65 -29.69 6.49
N TYR A 438 -7.55 -29.22 7.08
CA TYR A 438 -7.53 -28.52 8.37
C TYR A 438 -7.34 -27.00 8.22
N GLY A 439 -7.24 -26.52 6.97
CA GLY A 439 -7.20 -25.10 6.64
C GLY A 439 -8.56 -24.57 6.20
N LEU A 440 -8.56 -23.37 5.64
CA LEU A 440 -9.70 -22.81 4.93
C LEU A 440 -9.76 -23.42 3.52
N ARG A 441 -10.89 -24.04 3.18
CA ARG A 441 -11.18 -24.60 1.86
C ARG A 441 -12.46 -23.96 1.34
N ILE A 442 -12.36 -23.27 0.21
CA ILE A 442 -13.49 -22.58 -0.42
C ILE A 442 -13.71 -23.09 -1.84
N LEU A 443 -14.98 -23.12 -2.25
CA LEU A 443 -15.37 -23.26 -3.64
C LEU A 443 -15.91 -21.90 -4.08
N VAL A 444 -15.33 -21.37 -5.15
CA VAL A 444 -15.62 -20.03 -5.64
C VAL A 444 -16.20 -20.12 -7.05
N TYR A 445 -17.24 -19.32 -7.32
CA TYR A 445 -17.81 -19.15 -8.64
C TYR A 445 -17.55 -17.74 -9.14
N VAL A 446 -16.98 -17.64 -10.34
CA VAL A 446 -16.66 -16.38 -10.98
C VAL A 446 -17.45 -16.32 -12.27
N ASN A 447 -18.37 -15.35 -12.37
CA ASN A 447 -19.14 -15.16 -13.60
C ASN A 447 -18.37 -14.24 -14.57
N ALA A 448 -17.71 -14.85 -15.56
CA ALA A 448 -16.93 -14.12 -16.56
C ALA A 448 -17.79 -13.24 -17.49
N THR A 449 -19.09 -13.48 -17.63
CA THR A 449 -19.95 -12.66 -18.51
C THR A 449 -20.21 -11.27 -17.97
N GLU A 450 -20.04 -11.07 -16.66
CA GLU A 450 -20.23 -9.79 -15.96
C GLU A 450 -18.92 -9.00 -15.83
N TYR A 451 -17.83 -9.49 -16.42
CA TYR A 451 -16.53 -8.85 -16.34
C TYR A 451 -16.47 -7.60 -17.21
N LEU A 452 -15.91 -6.54 -16.66
CA LEU A 452 -15.64 -5.34 -17.42
C LEU A 452 -14.58 -5.61 -18.50
N PRO A 453 -14.67 -4.99 -19.68
CA PRO A 453 -13.67 -5.13 -20.74
C PRO A 453 -12.29 -4.57 -20.34
N THR A 454 -12.21 -3.81 -19.25
CA THR A 454 -10.96 -3.33 -18.64
C THR A 454 -10.32 -4.34 -17.68
N THR A 455 -10.95 -5.50 -17.43
CA THR A 455 -10.42 -6.52 -16.53
C THR A 455 -9.50 -7.48 -17.26
N GLU A 456 -8.24 -7.53 -16.86
CA GLU A 456 -7.17 -8.26 -17.58
C GLU A 456 -7.28 -9.79 -17.49
N ALA A 457 -7.88 -10.33 -16.42
CA ALA A 457 -7.93 -11.78 -16.20
C ALA A 457 -9.14 -12.20 -15.37
N VAL A 458 -9.63 -13.42 -15.64
CA VAL A 458 -10.71 -14.07 -14.89
C VAL A 458 -10.13 -14.90 -13.76
N GLY A 459 -10.65 -14.70 -12.54
CA GLY A 459 -10.14 -15.35 -11.34
C GLY A 459 -10.38 -14.54 -10.08
N ILE A 460 -9.71 -14.95 -9.02
CA ILE A 460 -9.77 -14.27 -7.71
C ILE A 460 -8.38 -13.88 -7.24
N ARG A 461 -8.35 -12.91 -6.32
CA ARG A 461 -7.17 -12.48 -5.60
C ARG A 461 -7.30 -12.78 -4.12
N ILE A 462 -6.28 -13.38 -3.54
CA ILE A 462 -6.28 -13.86 -2.15
C ILE A 462 -5.15 -13.19 -1.39
N THR A 463 -5.48 -12.50 -0.30
CA THR A 463 -4.51 -11.84 0.56
C THR A 463 -4.48 -12.53 1.92
N ILE A 464 -3.28 -12.95 2.33
CA ILE A 464 -3.03 -13.59 3.62
C ILE A 464 -2.35 -12.57 4.51
N HIS A 465 -2.98 -12.24 5.64
CA HIS A 465 -2.45 -11.21 6.52
C HIS A 465 -2.92 -11.39 7.97
N ASP A 466 -2.38 -10.57 8.87
CA ASP A 466 -2.79 -10.56 10.27
C ASP A 466 -4.19 -9.93 10.42
N LYS A 467 -4.95 -10.36 11.43
CA LYS A 467 -6.33 -9.89 11.70
C LYS A 467 -6.43 -8.40 11.94
N ASP A 468 -5.37 -7.84 12.50
CA ASP A 468 -5.32 -6.42 12.86
C ASP A 468 -4.79 -5.54 11.72
N GLU A 469 -4.34 -6.14 10.62
CA GLU A 469 -3.76 -5.44 9.48
C GLU A 469 -4.76 -5.28 8.34
N TYR A 470 -4.75 -4.12 7.68
CA TYR A 470 -5.59 -3.87 6.52
C TYR A 470 -5.16 -4.78 5.35
N PRO A 471 -6.09 -5.44 4.63
CA PRO A 471 -5.74 -6.23 3.46
C PRO A 471 -5.31 -5.32 2.31
N PHE A 472 -4.08 -5.48 1.82
CA PHE A 472 -3.61 -4.83 0.58
C PHE A 472 -3.61 -5.84 -0.57
N PRO A 473 -4.75 -6.09 -1.23
CA PRO A 473 -4.83 -7.09 -2.29
C PRO A 473 -3.94 -6.76 -3.48
N ASP A 474 -3.81 -5.50 -3.85
CA ASP A 474 -2.92 -5.06 -4.92
C ASP A 474 -1.45 -5.40 -4.65
N THR A 475 -0.93 -5.12 -3.44
CA THR A 475 0.48 -5.34 -3.09
C THR A 475 0.81 -6.78 -2.66
N PHE A 476 -0.03 -7.39 -1.81
CA PHE A 476 0.26 -8.68 -1.15
C PHE A 476 -0.68 -9.82 -1.57
N GLY A 477 -1.50 -9.60 -2.60
CA GLY A 477 -2.44 -10.60 -3.10
C GLY A 477 -1.80 -11.64 -4.02
N TYR A 478 -2.22 -12.89 -3.87
CA TYR A 478 -1.93 -14.00 -4.76
C TYR A 478 -3.11 -14.22 -5.72
N SER A 479 -2.83 -14.39 -7.01
CA SER A 479 -3.86 -14.71 -8.00
C SER A 479 -4.16 -16.21 -8.01
N ALA A 480 -5.44 -16.57 -8.05
CA ALA A 480 -5.90 -17.93 -8.28
C ALA A 480 -6.83 -17.97 -9.51
N PRO A 481 -6.44 -18.64 -10.60
CA PRO A 481 -7.24 -18.72 -11.82
C PRO A 481 -8.43 -19.67 -11.65
N THR A 482 -9.45 -19.48 -12.46
CA THR A 482 -10.59 -20.42 -12.54
C THR A 482 -10.19 -21.73 -13.24
N GLY A 483 -10.86 -22.83 -12.89
CA GLY A 483 -10.65 -24.15 -13.53
C GLY A 483 -9.57 -25.02 -12.87
N TYR A 484 -8.87 -24.52 -11.83
CA TYR A 484 -7.83 -25.25 -11.11
C TYR A 484 -8.08 -25.24 -9.60
N ILE A 485 -7.47 -26.20 -8.89
CA ILE A 485 -7.40 -26.20 -7.42
C ILE A 485 -6.10 -25.52 -7.01
N SER A 486 -6.18 -24.29 -6.49
CA SER A 486 -5.02 -23.58 -5.94
C SER A 486 -4.82 -23.91 -4.47
N SER A 487 -3.62 -24.39 -4.11
CA SER A 487 -3.26 -24.75 -2.72
C SER A 487 -2.09 -23.92 -2.23
N PHE A 488 -2.29 -23.18 -1.14
CA PHE A 488 -1.29 -22.29 -0.57
C PHE A 488 -0.83 -22.82 0.79
N GLY A 489 0.41 -23.31 0.86
CA GLY A 489 1.06 -23.66 2.12
C GLY A 489 1.63 -22.42 2.81
N MET A 490 1.35 -22.24 4.09
CA MET A 490 1.78 -21.07 4.85
C MET A 490 2.60 -21.46 6.08
N ARG A 491 3.59 -20.63 6.43
CA ARG A 491 4.39 -20.74 7.65
C ARG A 491 4.40 -19.39 8.35
N MET A 492 3.93 -19.36 9.61
CA MET A 492 3.92 -18.13 10.40
C MET A 492 5.37 -17.74 10.76
N SER A 493 5.72 -16.48 10.52
CA SER A 493 6.96 -15.87 10.99
C SER A 493 6.59 -14.63 11.80
N LYS A 494 7.16 -14.50 13.00
CA LYS A 494 6.98 -13.33 13.87
C LYS A 494 8.33 -12.68 14.12
N MET A 495 8.47 -11.43 13.67
CA MET A 495 9.68 -10.63 13.87
C MET A 495 9.40 -9.58 14.94
N SER A 496 10.24 -9.54 15.98
CA SER A 496 10.27 -8.46 16.96
C SER A 496 11.55 -7.66 16.77
N ARG A 497 11.46 -6.33 16.77
CA ARG A 497 12.58 -5.41 16.57
C ARG A 497 12.66 -4.44 17.74
N LEU A 498 13.88 -4.07 18.12
CA LEU A 498 14.10 -3.08 19.16
C LEU A 498 13.84 -1.66 18.64
N PRO A 499 13.30 -0.76 19.47
CA PRO A 499 13.14 0.66 19.15
C PRO A 499 14.47 1.41 19.29
N ALA A 500 14.44 2.72 19.01
CA ALA A 500 15.59 3.60 19.19
C ALA A 500 16.04 3.57 20.66
N PRO A 501 17.36 3.58 20.95
CA PRO A 501 18.49 3.80 20.05
C PRO A 501 19.06 2.54 19.36
N TYR A 502 18.51 1.35 19.61
CA TYR A 502 19.04 0.09 19.09
C TYR A 502 18.54 -0.24 17.67
N GLY A 503 17.38 0.29 17.28
CA GLY A 503 16.85 0.18 15.93
C GLY A 503 15.83 1.26 15.63
N ASP A 504 15.25 1.23 14.43
CA ASP A 504 14.31 2.28 13.97
C ASP A 504 12.85 1.84 14.07
N CYS A 505 12.55 0.87 14.95
CA CYS A 505 11.20 0.36 15.12
C CYS A 505 10.36 1.31 15.99
N VAL A 506 9.22 1.76 15.47
CA VAL A 506 8.27 2.60 16.21
C VAL A 506 7.21 1.69 16.86
N PRO A 507 7.08 1.65 18.20
CA PRO A 507 6.20 0.69 18.87
C PRO A 507 4.70 0.98 18.66
N ASN A 508 4.31 2.24 18.45
CA ASN A 508 2.93 2.67 18.17
C ASN A 508 2.93 3.71 17.04
N GLY A 509 3.26 3.30 15.82
CA GLY A 509 3.39 4.17 14.64
C GLY A 509 2.09 4.81 14.13
N LEU A 510 0.98 4.68 14.86
CA LEU A 510 -0.30 5.30 14.51
C LEU A 510 -0.23 6.80 14.77
N THR A 511 -0.19 7.58 13.69
CA THR A 511 -0.37 9.03 13.74
C THR A 511 -1.87 9.37 13.64
N THR A 512 -2.25 10.58 14.04
CA THR A 512 -3.64 11.09 13.87
C THR A 512 -4.12 11.06 12.42
N ASN A 513 -3.20 11.07 11.47
CA ASN A 513 -3.48 11.17 10.04
C ASN A 513 -3.51 9.80 9.35
N TYR A 514 -3.50 8.69 10.10
CA TYR A 514 -3.51 7.35 9.52
C TYR A 514 -4.86 7.04 8.85
N ILE A 515 -4.85 6.82 7.53
CA ILE A 515 -6.07 6.72 6.72
C ILE A 515 -6.83 5.39 6.86
N TYR A 516 -6.21 4.35 7.42
CA TYR A 516 -6.82 3.03 7.59
C TYR A 516 -7.40 2.88 9.01
N GLU A 517 -8.52 3.54 9.26
CA GLU A 517 -9.17 3.55 10.57
C GLU A 517 -9.50 2.14 11.07
N GLY A 518 -9.25 1.91 12.36
CA GLY A 518 -9.53 0.64 13.02
C GLY A 518 -8.47 -0.44 12.79
N PHE A 519 -7.49 -0.26 11.90
CA PHE A 519 -6.38 -1.20 11.70
C PHE A 519 -5.09 -0.74 12.38
N ARG A 520 -4.21 -1.70 12.69
CA ARG A 520 -2.89 -1.40 13.27
C ARG A 520 -2.00 -0.74 12.22
N TYR A 521 -1.01 0.01 12.69
CA TYR A 521 0.05 0.54 11.85
C TYR A 521 0.77 -0.58 11.07
N SER A 522 0.92 -0.38 9.76
CA SER A 522 1.72 -1.21 8.86
C SER A 522 2.60 -0.31 8.00
N THR A 523 3.69 -0.85 7.47
CA THR A 523 4.61 -0.09 6.60
C THR A 523 3.91 0.36 5.32
N GLU A 524 3.09 -0.51 4.72
CA GLU A 524 2.32 -0.19 3.51
C GLU A 524 1.26 0.89 3.80
N GLY A 525 0.56 0.78 4.93
CA GLY A 525 -0.38 1.81 5.36
C GLY A 525 0.30 3.16 5.59
N CYS A 526 1.54 3.17 6.10
CA CYS A 526 2.34 4.39 6.28
C CYS A 526 2.69 5.05 4.95
N TYR A 527 3.18 4.28 3.96
CA TYR A 527 3.53 4.82 2.65
C TYR A 527 2.32 5.44 1.94
N ARG A 528 1.18 4.75 1.97
CA ARG A 528 -0.08 5.25 1.37
C ARG A 528 -0.64 6.46 2.11
N THR A 529 -0.54 6.48 3.44
CA THR A 529 -0.91 7.65 4.25
C THR A 529 -0.06 8.86 3.87
N CYS A 530 1.26 8.69 3.79
CA CYS A 530 2.19 9.77 3.40
C CYS A 530 1.89 10.28 1.98
N PHE A 531 1.68 9.37 1.03
CA PHE A 531 1.29 9.75 -0.32
C PHE A 531 -0.02 10.54 -0.34
N GLN A 532 -1.04 10.07 0.39
CA GLN A 532 -2.34 10.74 0.43
C GLN A 532 -2.26 12.11 1.09
N ASP A 533 -1.49 12.26 2.16
CA ASP A 533 -1.28 13.55 2.85
C ASP A 533 -0.58 14.56 1.95
N LEU A 534 0.43 14.14 1.18
CA LEU A 534 1.08 14.98 0.16
C LEU A 534 0.10 15.41 -0.94
N VAL A 535 -0.74 14.49 -1.43
CA VAL A 535 -1.73 14.80 -2.48
C VAL A 535 -2.80 15.77 -1.97
N VAL A 536 -3.29 15.59 -0.74
CA VAL A 536 -4.25 16.52 -0.13
C VAL A 536 -3.62 17.90 0.08
N LYS A 537 -2.37 17.96 0.52
CA LYS A 537 -1.65 19.23 0.74
C LYS A 537 -1.37 19.99 -0.55
N ASP A 538 -0.93 19.30 -1.60
CA ASP A 538 -0.52 19.92 -2.86
C ASP A 538 -1.72 20.22 -3.78
N CYS A 539 -2.74 19.36 -3.76
CA CYS A 539 -3.86 19.41 -4.72
C CYS A 539 -5.21 19.80 -4.08
N GLY A 540 -5.33 19.82 -2.75
CA GLY A 540 -6.58 20.12 -2.03
C GLY A 540 -7.64 19.02 -2.04
N CYS A 541 -7.35 17.86 -2.64
CA CYS A 541 -8.25 16.69 -2.73
C CYS A 541 -7.46 15.39 -2.62
N GLY A 542 -8.09 14.28 -2.22
CA GLY A 542 -7.43 12.98 -2.05
C GLY A 542 -7.53 12.04 -3.25
N ASP A 543 -6.57 11.13 -3.40
CA ASP A 543 -6.60 10.11 -4.44
C ASP A 543 -7.69 9.05 -4.16
N PRO A 544 -8.62 8.78 -5.09
CA PRO A 544 -9.67 7.75 -4.96
C PRO A 544 -9.22 6.32 -4.70
N ARG A 545 -7.97 5.97 -5.01
CA ARG A 545 -7.45 4.61 -4.79
C ARG A 545 -7.20 4.30 -3.31
N PHE A 546 -7.11 5.33 -2.48
CA PHE A 546 -6.85 5.22 -1.05
C PHE A 546 -7.96 5.93 -0.26
N PRO A 547 -8.26 5.51 0.97
CA PRO A 547 -9.16 6.27 1.83
C PRO A 547 -8.67 7.71 2.05
N VAL A 548 -9.61 8.61 2.36
CA VAL A 548 -9.32 9.99 2.75
C VAL A 548 -9.68 10.20 4.21
N LEU A 549 -9.00 11.16 4.86
CA LEU A 549 -9.37 11.61 6.20
C LEU A 549 -10.77 12.24 6.17
N LYS A 550 -11.50 12.16 7.29
CA LYS A 550 -12.94 12.52 7.39
C LYS A 550 -13.29 13.94 6.91
N ASP A 551 -12.34 14.88 6.96
CA ASP A 551 -12.54 16.27 6.55
C ASP A 551 -12.18 16.53 5.07
N ALA A 552 -11.60 15.54 4.38
CA ALA A 552 -11.14 15.67 2.99
C ALA A 552 -12.04 14.89 2.02
N HIS A 553 -12.17 15.38 0.79
CA HIS A 553 -12.94 14.75 -0.28
C HIS A 553 -12.03 14.19 -1.38
N HIS A 554 -12.54 13.22 -2.13
CA HIS A 554 -11.82 12.66 -3.27
C HIS A 554 -11.80 13.61 -4.46
N CYS A 555 -10.70 13.60 -5.22
CA CYS A 555 -10.59 14.36 -6.46
C CYS A 555 -11.61 13.90 -7.51
N GLU A 556 -12.18 14.85 -8.26
CA GLU A 556 -13.17 14.57 -9.30
C GLU A 556 -12.54 14.07 -10.62
N VAL A 557 -13.24 13.15 -11.30
CA VAL A 557 -12.82 12.55 -12.59
C VAL A 557 -12.63 13.57 -13.71
N PHE A 558 -13.57 14.51 -13.83
CA PHE A 558 -13.67 15.37 -15.02
C PHE A 558 -12.95 16.71 -14.84
N ASN A 559 -12.26 16.92 -13.71
CA ASN A 559 -11.45 18.11 -13.49
C ASN A 559 -10.00 17.85 -13.94
N PRO A 560 -9.53 18.44 -15.06
CA PRO A 560 -8.19 18.22 -15.58
C PRO A 560 -7.08 18.74 -14.65
N GLU A 561 -7.32 19.79 -13.86
CA GLU A 561 -6.33 20.33 -12.91
C GLU A 561 -6.08 19.36 -11.75
N SER A 562 -7.15 18.80 -11.18
CA SER A 562 -7.06 17.79 -10.12
C SER A 562 -6.39 16.48 -10.61
N ARG A 563 -6.43 16.20 -11.92
CA ARG A 563 -5.74 15.04 -12.51
C ARG A 563 -4.27 15.30 -12.80
N GLY A 564 -3.94 16.47 -13.33
CA GLY A 564 -2.56 16.86 -13.64
C GLY A 564 -1.67 16.91 -12.39
N CYS A 565 -2.26 17.20 -11.23
CA CYS A 565 -1.57 17.25 -9.95
C CYS A 565 -1.00 15.87 -9.51
N LYS A 566 -1.63 14.76 -9.93
CA LYS A 566 -1.24 13.39 -9.55
C LYS A 566 0.00 12.86 -10.27
N LEU A 567 0.29 13.41 -11.45
CA LEU A 567 1.38 12.96 -12.33
C LEU A 567 2.71 13.67 -12.07
N LYS A 568 2.73 14.64 -11.16
CA LYS A 568 3.94 15.29 -10.70
C LYS A 568 4.26 14.80 -9.30
N PRO A 569 4.98 13.67 -9.12
CA PRO A 569 5.83 13.58 -7.96
C PRO A 569 6.78 14.76 -8.08
N GLN A 570 6.59 15.80 -7.27
CA GLN A 570 7.56 16.88 -7.22
C GLN A 570 8.91 16.21 -6.93
N ARG A 571 9.84 16.34 -7.88
CA ARG A 571 11.26 16.19 -7.56
C ARG A 571 11.47 17.06 -6.32
N PRO A 572 12.09 16.56 -5.24
CA PRO A 572 12.29 17.36 -4.05
C PRO A 572 12.92 18.68 -4.47
N ALA A 573 12.32 19.79 -4.06
CA ALA A 573 12.85 21.12 -4.28
C ALA A 573 14.33 21.12 -3.84
N GLN A 574 15.25 21.21 -4.79
CA GLN A 574 16.66 21.43 -4.52
C GLN A 574 16.81 22.88 -4.06
N SER A 575 16.54 23.13 -2.79
CA SER A 575 16.98 24.33 -2.07
C SER A 575 17.38 23.94 -0.65
N GLY A 576 18.53 23.28 -0.53
CA GLY A 576 19.19 22.93 0.73
C GLY A 576 20.44 22.08 0.45
N PRO A 577 21.54 22.22 1.22
CA PRO A 577 22.84 21.68 0.84
C PRO A 577 22.81 20.16 0.79
N SER A 578 23.44 19.63 -0.25
CA SER A 578 23.57 18.22 -0.59
C SER A 578 24.06 17.38 0.59
N VAL A 579 23.16 16.60 1.19
CA VAL A 579 23.55 15.39 1.93
C VAL A 579 23.61 14.25 0.91
N SER A 580 24.83 13.80 0.62
CA SER A 580 25.10 12.67 -0.25
C SER A 580 24.60 11.38 0.39
N VAL A 581 23.39 10.94 0.02
CA VAL A 581 22.94 9.57 0.28
C VAL A 581 23.36 8.73 -0.91
N SER A 582 24.38 7.89 -0.72
CA SER A 582 24.82 6.90 -1.71
C SER A 582 23.64 6.00 -2.10
N LYS A 583 23.19 6.15 -3.35
CA LYS A 583 22.39 5.14 -4.04
C LYS A 583 23.30 3.97 -4.42
N THR A 584 23.42 2.99 -3.53
CA THR A 584 23.84 1.65 -3.93
C THR A 584 22.58 0.81 -4.06
N LEU A 585 22.20 0.55 -5.32
CA LEU A 585 21.14 -0.36 -5.68
C LEU A 585 21.39 -1.74 -5.06
N LEU A 586 20.40 -2.23 -4.31
CA LEU A 586 20.16 -3.65 -4.10
C LEU A 586 19.49 -4.19 -5.37
N VAL A 587 20.30 -4.59 -6.34
CA VAL A 587 19.93 -5.57 -7.37
C VAL A 587 20.98 -6.65 -7.29
N GLU A 588 20.78 -7.62 -6.40
CA GLU A 588 21.38 -8.96 -6.48
C GLU A 588 20.79 -9.83 -5.35
N LYS A 589 19.87 -10.71 -5.73
CA LYS A 589 19.66 -12.09 -5.26
C LYS A 589 18.24 -12.56 -5.61
N VAL A 590 18.13 -13.11 -6.82
CA VAL A 590 17.36 -14.33 -7.08
C VAL A 590 18.38 -15.44 -7.27
#